data_AF-A0A1F2WB52-F1
#
_entry.id   AF-A0A1F2WB52-F1
#
_cell.length_a   1.000
_cell.length_b   1.000
_cell.length_c   1.000
_cell.angle_alpha   90.00
_cell.angle_beta   90.00
_cell.angle_gamma   90.00
#
_symmetry.space_group_name_H-M   'P 1'
#
loop_
_entity.id
_entity.type
_entity.pdbx_description
1 polymer ?
#
loop_
_entity_poly.entity_id
_entity_poly.type
_entity_poly.pdbx_seq_one_letter_code
_entity_poly.pdbx_strand_id
1 'polypeptide(L)'
;MREEEKEKIKATALEYFQKAGIVLSSQEKENMEIADLGLNDFERTGLVLIVYVNNSRYCAKEMVLFPGQTCPEHRHPDHDGVDGKQETFRCRYGKVYLYIEGEKTENPKTHPPIGDEEYYSVYHEIILLPGDQYTIAKNTLHWFQAGEEEAVISEFSSPSDDISDVFTDLRIKRAS
;
A
#
# COMPACT_ATOMS: atom_id res chain seq x y z
N MET A 1 -1.21 12.47 -14.09
CA MET A 1 -2.63 12.61 -13.67
C MET A 1 -3.10 14.07 -13.73
N ARG A 2 -4.34 14.33 -14.17
CA ARG A 2 -4.92 15.70 -14.21
C ARG A 2 -5.44 16.13 -12.82
N GLU A 3 -5.48 17.42 -12.52
CA GLU A 3 -5.95 17.90 -11.20
C GLU A 3 -7.39 17.49 -10.87
N GLU A 4 -8.32 17.58 -11.83
CA GLU A 4 -9.71 17.13 -11.63
C GLU A 4 -9.84 15.64 -11.29
N GLU A 5 -8.90 14.83 -11.78
CA GLU A 5 -8.84 13.39 -11.51
C GLU A 5 -8.31 13.12 -10.11
N LYS A 6 -7.26 13.86 -9.70
CA LYS A 6 -6.74 13.82 -8.32
C LYS A 6 -7.81 14.20 -7.31
N GLU A 7 -8.56 15.27 -7.55
CA GLU A 7 -9.63 15.70 -6.64
C GLU A 7 -10.74 14.65 -6.50
N LYS A 8 -11.09 13.95 -7.58
CA LYS A 8 -12.03 12.82 -7.51
C LYS A 8 -11.48 11.66 -6.70
N ILE A 9 -10.21 11.29 -6.93
CA ILE A 9 -9.55 10.22 -6.17
C ILE A 9 -9.50 10.57 -4.67
N LYS A 10 -9.12 11.81 -4.32
CA LYS A 10 -9.11 12.27 -2.93
C LYS A 10 -10.50 12.24 -2.31
N ALA A 11 -11.52 12.73 -3.02
CA ALA A 11 -12.90 12.69 -2.54
C ALA A 11 -13.37 11.26 -2.24
N THR A 12 -13.13 10.31 -3.16
CA THR A 12 -13.44 8.90 -2.96
C THR A 12 -12.68 8.30 -1.78
N ALA A 13 -11.38 8.58 -1.65
CA ALA A 13 -10.59 8.09 -0.52
C ALA A 13 -11.10 8.63 0.83
N LEU A 14 -11.56 9.89 0.88
CA LEU A 14 -12.19 10.47 2.07
C LEU A 14 -13.46 9.73 2.48
N GLU A 15 -14.29 9.32 1.52
CA GLU A 15 -15.48 8.49 1.80
C GLU A 15 -15.08 7.14 2.40
N TYR A 16 -14.00 6.53 1.91
CA TYR A 16 -13.51 5.24 2.42
C TYR A 16 -12.94 5.36 3.83
N PHE A 17 -12.16 6.41 4.11
CA PHE A 17 -11.73 6.71 5.49
C PHE A 17 -12.94 6.92 6.42
N GLN A 18 -13.98 7.61 5.95
CA GLN A 18 -15.21 7.81 6.73
C GLN A 18 -15.95 6.49 7.00
N LYS A 19 -16.05 5.58 6.03
CA LYS A 19 -16.62 4.23 6.21
C LYS A 19 -15.86 3.42 7.26
N ALA A 20 -14.53 3.56 7.30
CA ALA A 20 -13.67 2.95 8.32
C ALA A 20 -13.74 3.63 9.69
N GLY A 21 -14.50 4.72 9.84
CA GLY A 21 -14.61 5.49 11.08
C GLY A 21 -13.36 6.32 11.40
N ILE A 22 -12.54 6.62 10.40
CA ILE A 22 -11.28 7.36 10.56
C ILE A 22 -11.55 8.85 10.38
N VAL A 23 -11.28 9.63 11.42
CA VAL A 23 -11.45 11.07 11.41
C VAL A 23 -10.13 11.73 11.06
N LEU A 24 -10.11 12.44 9.92
CA LEU A 24 -8.96 13.21 9.46
C LEU A 24 -9.17 14.71 9.74
N SER A 25 -8.13 15.36 10.24
CA SER A 25 -7.98 16.81 10.33
C SER A 25 -7.90 17.46 8.94
N SER A 26 -8.10 18.78 8.87
CA SER A 26 -7.96 19.51 7.59
C SER A 26 -6.56 19.37 7.00
N GLN A 27 -5.51 19.36 7.84
CA GLN A 27 -4.13 19.23 7.37
C GLN A 27 -3.85 17.84 6.78
N GLU A 28 -4.36 16.79 7.41
CA GLU A 28 -4.22 15.42 6.89
C GLU A 28 -4.95 15.26 5.55
N LYS A 29 -6.12 15.88 5.40
CA LYS A 29 -6.84 15.87 4.11
C LYS A 29 -6.08 16.60 3.00
N GLU A 30 -5.48 17.73 3.33
CA GLU A 30 -4.66 18.51 2.38
C GLU A 30 -3.41 17.74 1.95
N ASN A 31 -2.72 17.14 2.92
CA ASN A 31 -1.49 16.36 2.73
C ASN A 31 -1.73 14.94 2.18
N MET A 32 -2.97 14.61 1.83
CA MET A 32 -3.29 13.32 1.23
C MET A 32 -2.50 13.11 -0.06
N GLU A 33 -1.77 12.00 -0.11
CA GLU A 33 -0.92 11.62 -1.22
C GLU A 33 -1.62 10.60 -2.11
N ILE A 34 -1.52 10.80 -3.42
CA ILE A 34 -1.93 9.83 -4.43
C ILE A 34 -0.64 9.29 -5.06
N ALA A 35 -0.36 8.01 -4.83
CA ALA A 35 0.78 7.33 -5.42
C ALA A 35 0.31 6.52 -6.64
N ASP A 36 0.51 7.07 -7.84
CA ASP A 36 0.33 6.36 -9.12
C ASP A 36 1.58 5.61 -9.59
N LEU A 37 2.66 5.74 -8.81
CA LEU A 37 3.94 5.04 -8.97
C LEU A 37 4.60 5.24 -10.35
N GLY A 38 4.21 6.28 -11.08
CA GLY A 38 4.71 6.59 -12.42
C GLY A 38 4.17 5.69 -13.53
N LEU A 39 3.25 4.77 -13.23
CA LEU A 39 2.68 3.83 -14.21
C LEU A 39 1.53 4.43 -15.03
N ASN A 40 1.00 5.58 -14.61
CA ASN A 40 -0.17 6.23 -15.23
C ASN A 40 -1.42 5.31 -15.31
N ASP A 41 -1.56 4.39 -14.36
CA ASP A 41 -2.63 3.40 -14.32
C ASP A 41 -3.15 3.21 -12.89
N PHE A 42 -3.51 4.35 -12.27
CA PHE A 42 -3.90 4.40 -10.87
C PHE A 42 -5.06 3.45 -10.55
N GLU A 43 -6.03 3.27 -11.45
CA GLU A 43 -7.19 2.41 -11.20
C GLU A 43 -6.81 0.95 -10.91
N ARG A 44 -5.77 0.43 -11.58
CA ARG A 44 -5.28 -0.95 -11.37
C ARG A 44 -4.13 -1.00 -10.38
N THR A 45 -3.21 -0.03 -10.45
CA THR A 45 -1.97 -0.02 -9.67
C THR A 45 -1.73 1.34 -9.05
N GLY A 46 -1.78 1.41 -7.73
CA GLY A 46 -1.58 2.63 -6.96
C GLY A 46 -2.17 2.53 -5.57
N LEU A 47 -2.10 3.63 -4.83
CA LEU A 47 -2.74 3.76 -3.52
C LEU A 47 -2.91 5.23 -3.15
N VAL A 48 -3.82 5.50 -2.21
CA VAL A 48 -3.90 6.78 -1.51
C VAL A 48 -3.39 6.59 -0.10
N LEU A 49 -2.63 7.55 0.43
CA LEU A 49 -2.13 7.47 1.80
C LEU A 49 -2.14 8.82 2.54
N ILE A 50 -2.25 8.74 3.86
CA ILE A 50 -2.00 9.80 4.82
C ILE A 50 -0.81 9.37 5.68
N VAL A 51 0.22 10.20 5.78
CA VAL A 51 1.27 10.02 6.77
C VAL A 51 0.88 10.80 8.02
N TYR A 52 0.49 10.09 9.10
CA TYR A 52 0.20 10.73 10.37
C TYR A 52 1.47 11.29 11.01
N VAL A 53 2.53 10.50 10.94
CA VAL A 53 3.83 10.83 11.52
C VAL A 53 4.89 9.99 10.84
N ASN A 54 6.05 10.60 10.59
CA ASN A 54 7.28 9.91 10.23
C ASN A 54 8.43 10.65 10.90
N ASN A 55 9.19 9.98 11.76
CA ASN A 55 10.31 10.55 12.47
C ASN A 55 11.42 9.51 12.63
N SER A 56 12.54 9.89 13.25
CA SER A 56 13.72 9.02 13.44
C SER A 56 13.49 7.69 14.17
N ARG A 57 12.31 7.44 14.75
CA ARG A 57 12.02 6.20 15.51
C ARG A 57 10.85 5.40 14.98
N TYR A 58 9.83 6.03 14.41
CA TYR A 58 8.63 5.35 13.96
C TYR A 58 7.87 6.14 12.90
N CYS A 59 7.06 5.41 12.15
CA CYS A 59 6.10 5.94 11.19
C CYS A 59 4.71 5.34 11.46
N ALA A 60 3.67 6.11 11.15
CA ALA A 60 2.32 5.60 11.06
C ALA A 60 1.63 6.24 9.85
N LYS A 61 0.99 5.39 9.04
CA LYS A 61 0.24 5.80 7.85
C LYS A 61 -1.15 5.19 7.88
N GLU A 62 -2.09 5.84 7.22
CA GLU A 62 -3.34 5.20 6.81
C GLU A 62 -3.39 5.17 5.29
N MET A 63 -3.73 4.01 4.74
CA MET A 63 -3.76 3.77 3.31
C MET A 63 -5.16 3.34 2.87
N VAL A 64 -5.46 3.66 1.62
CA VAL A 64 -6.67 3.28 0.92
C VAL A 64 -6.28 2.61 -0.40
N LEU A 65 -6.87 1.45 -0.64
CA LEU A 65 -6.94 0.82 -1.95
C LEU A 65 -8.39 0.84 -2.45
N PHE A 66 -8.55 1.20 -3.72
CA PHE A 66 -9.84 1.13 -4.41
C PHE A 66 -10.18 -0.33 -4.74
N PRO A 67 -11.45 -0.67 -5.05
CA PRO A 67 -11.82 -2.03 -5.43
C PRO A 67 -10.91 -2.65 -6.49
N GLY A 68 -10.28 -3.78 -6.16
CA GLY A 68 -9.33 -4.49 -7.03
C GLY A 68 -7.98 -3.79 -7.29
N GLN A 69 -7.74 -2.62 -6.68
CA GLN A 69 -6.49 -1.86 -6.86
C GLN A 69 -5.32 -2.58 -6.15
N THR A 70 -4.16 -2.55 -6.78
CA THR A 70 -2.93 -3.22 -6.33
C THR A 70 -1.86 -2.21 -5.92
N CYS A 71 -1.24 -2.41 -4.75
CA CYS A 71 0.08 -1.88 -4.47
C CYS A 71 1.12 -2.90 -4.97
N PRO A 72 2.03 -2.51 -5.88
CA PRO A 72 2.90 -3.44 -6.59
C PRO A 72 4.03 -4.00 -5.71
N GLU A 73 4.68 -5.05 -6.21
CA GLU A 73 5.71 -5.77 -5.48
C GLU A 73 6.95 -4.92 -5.18
N HIS A 74 7.29 -4.84 -3.91
CA HIS A 74 8.45 -4.12 -3.41
C HIS A 74 8.97 -4.69 -2.10
N ARG A 75 10.12 -4.18 -1.63
CA ARG A 75 10.72 -4.48 -0.34
C ARG A 75 11.43 -3.26 0.24
N HIS A 76 11.67 -3.31 1.55
CA HIS A 76 12.36 -2.27 2.32
C HIS A 76 13.72 -2.75 2.84
N PRO A 77 14.79 -2.67 2.03
CA PRO A 77 16.14 -3.07 2.44
C PRO A 77 16.78 -2.08 3.42
N ASP A 78 17.87 -2.52 4.06
CA ASP A 78 18.80 -1.60 4.71
C ASP A 78 19.43 -0.68 3.66
N HIS A 79 19.62 0.60 4.00
CA HIS A 79 20.20 1.60 3.10
C HIS A 79 21.00 2.65 3.89
N ASP A 80 22.15 3.07 3.35
CA ASP A 80 22.98 4.14 3.93
C ASP A 80 23.27 4.01 5.46
N GLY A 81 23.35 2.77 5.95
CA GLY A 81 23.58 2.46 7.37
C GLY A 81 22.33 2.57 8.27
N VAL A 82 21.16 2.72 7.67
CA VAL A 82 19.84 2.66 8.31
C VAL A 82 19.24 1.27 8.11
N ASP A 83 18.63 0.72 9.16
CA ASP A 83 17.88 -0.52 9.08
C ASP A 83 16.63 -0.34 8.20
N GLY A 84 16.40 -1.32 7.32
CA GLY A 84 15.23 -1.35 6.45
C GLY A 84 13.93 -1.40 7.23
N LYS A 85 12.88 -0.86 6.61
CA LYS A 85 11.57 -0.71 7.27
C LYS A 85 10.98 -2.07 7.66
N GLN A 86 10.62 -2.22 8.93
CA GLN A 86 9.68 -3.25 9.37
C GLN A 86 8.32 -2.60 9.55
N GLU A 87 7.27 -3.25 9.06
CA GLU A 87 5.92 -2.67 9.09
C GLU A 87 4.87 -3.69 9.47
N THR A 88 3.79 -3.17 10.03
CA THR A 88 2.63 -3.94 10.44
C THR A 88 1.40 -3.35 9.78
N PHE A 89 0.72 -4.17 8.99
CA PHE A 89 -0.55 -3.83 8.38
C PHE A 89 -1.68 -4.32 9.25
N ARG A 90 -2.66 -3.44 9.49
CA ARG A 90 -3.92 -3.77 10.14
C ARG A 90 -5.07 -3.35 9.25
N CYS A 91 -5.86 -4.31 8.79
CA CYS A 91 -7.06 -4.01 8.00
C CYS A 91 -8.12 -3.37 8.91
N ARG A 92 -8.61 -2.18 8.51
CA ARG A 92 -9.64 -1.41 9.22
C ARG A 92 -11.01 -1.60 8.62
N TYR A 93 -11.07 -1.74 7.30
CA TYR A 93 -12.30 -1.88 6.54
C TYR A 93 -12.03 -2.67 5.26
N GLY A 94 -13.06 -3.37 4.78
CA GLY A 94 -13.00 -4.15 3.56
C GLY A 94 -12.15 -5.40 3.69
N LYS A 95 -11.30 -5.66 2.69
CA LYS A 95 -10.45 -6.85 2.66
C LYS A 95 -9.18 -6.59 1.86
N VAL A 96 -8.05 -7.06 2.39
CA VAL A 96 -6.75 -7.03 1.70
C VAL A 96 -6.22 -8.43 1.51
N TYR A 97 -5.75 -8.71 0.31
CA TYR A 97 -4.94 -9.87 -0.01
C TYR A 97 -3.48 -9.42 -0.06
N LEU A 98 -2.72 -9.79 0.98
CA LEU A 98 -1.28 -9.53 1.07
C LEU A 98 -0.54 -10.76 0.57
N TYR A 99 0.44 -10.57 -0.30
CA TYR A 99 1.30 -11.61 -0.82
C TYR A 99 2.73 -11.32 -0.41
N ILE A 100 3.41 -12.31 0.14
CA ILE A 100 4.79 -12.22 0.61
C ILE A 100 5.63 -13.40 0.13
N GLU A 101 6.94 -13.35 0.38
CA GLU A 101 7.83 -14.49 0.23
C GLU A 101 7.37 -15.70 1.07
N GLY A 102 7.42 -16.90 0.49
CA GLY A 102 7.02 -18.13 1.17
C GLY A 102 6.53 -19.21 0.21
N GLU A 103 5.91 -20.26 0.76
CA GLU A 103 5.26 -21.29 -0.04
C GLU A 103 4.07 -20.68 -0.80
N LYS A 104 4.09 -20.83 -2.13
CA LYS A 104 3.04 -20.33 -3.01
C LYS A 104 1.70 -20.97 -2.65
N THR A 105 0.67 -20.14 -2.45
CA THR A 105 -0.70 -20.59 -2.28
C THR A 105 -1.19 -21.23 -3.59
N GLU A 106 -1.74 -22.44 -3.54
CA GLU A 106 -2.15 -23.19 -4.74
C GLU A 106 -3.28 -22.50 -5.52
N ASN A 107 -4.22 -21.85 -4.82
CA ASN A 107 -5.39 -21.20 -5.42
C ASN A 107 -5.58 -19.80 -4.82
N PRO A 108 -4.71 -18.82 -5.17
CA PRO A 108 -4.79 -17.47 -4.63
C PRO A 108 -6.10 -16.80 -5.06
N LYS A 109 -6.63 -15.92 -4.23
CA LYS A 109 -7.92 -15.23 -4.44
C LYS A 109 -7.82 -14.06 -5.40
N THR A 110 -6.63 -13.52 -5.55
CA THR A 110 -6.36 -12.45 -6.50
C THR A 110 -5.10 -12.73 -7.30
N HIS A 111 -4.93 -11.95 -8.36
CA HIS A 111 -3.79 -12.05 -9.26
C HIS A 111 -3.22 -10.65 -9.50
N PRO A 112 -1.93 -10.55 -9.85
CA PRO A 112 -1.36 -9.31 -10.34
C PRO A 112 -2.19 -8.70 -11.47
N PRO A 113 -2.11 -7.37 -11.68
CA PRO A 113 -2.77 -6.71 -12.80
C PRO A 113 -2.42 -7.37 -14.15
N ILE A 114 -3.44 -7.57 -15.00
CA ILE A 114 -3.28 -8.22 -16.31
C ILE A 114 -2.26 -7.44 -17.15
N GLY A 115 -1.24 -8.14 -17.63
CA GLY A 115 -0.15 -7.61 -18.45
C GLY A 115 1.10 -7.22 -17.66
N ASP A 116 1.05 -7.23 -16.32
CA ASP A 116 2.16 -6.89 -15.44
C ASP A 116 2.66 -8.10 -14.63
N GLU A 117 2.18 -9.32 -14.92
CA GLU A 117 2.45 -10.52 -14.14
C GLU A 117 3.95 -10.84 -14.02
N GLU A 118 4.76 -10.44 -15.00
CA GLU A 118 6.22 -10.64 -14.99
C GLU A 118 6.94 -9.88 -13.86
N TYR A 119 6.31 -8.85 -13.29
CA TYR A 119 6.88 -8.02 -12.23
C TYR A 119 6.46 -8.45 -10.82
N TYR A 120 5.88 -9.64 -10.68
CA TYR A 120 5.47 -10.22 -9.41
C TYR A 120 6.07 -11.61 -9.28
N SER A 121 6.74 -11.86 -8.15
CA SER A 121 7.51 -13.07 -7.91
C SER A 121 7.06 -13.83 -6.66
N VAL A 122 6.37 -13.17 -5.74
CA VAL A 122 5.92 -13.77 -4.48
C VAL A 122 4.42 -14.05 -4.47
N TYR A 123 4.03 -15.18 -3.88
CA TYR A 123 2.65 -15.70 -3.96
C TYR A 123 2.19 -16.44 -2.70
N HIS A 124 2.83 -16.22 -1.54
CA HIS A 124 2.29 -16.70 -0.28
C HIS A 124 1.18 -15.75 0.19
N GLU A 125 -0.08 -16.20 0.10
CA GLU A 125 -1.25 -15.36 0.36
C GLU A 125 -1.60 -15.31 1.85
N ILE A 126 -1.80 -14.09 2.35
CA ILE A 126 -2.37 -13.77 3.65
C ILE A 126 -3.60 -12.90 3.42
N ILE A 127 -4.75 -13.35 3.90
CA ILE A 127 -6.01 -12.61 3.80
C ILE A 127 -6.22 -11.84 5.10
N LEU A 128 -6.32 -10.51 5.01
CA LEU A 128 -6.62 -9.63 6.13
C LEU A 128 -8.06 -9.11 6.03
N LEU A 129 -8.89 -9.49 6.99
CA LEU A 129 -10.23 -8.94 7.22
C LEU A 129 -10.18 -7.82 8.27
N PRO A 130 -11.26 -7.03 8.46
CA PRO A 130 -11.27 -5.95 9.43
C PRO A 130 -10.97 -6.48 10.84
N GLY A 131 -9.88 -5.98 11.42
CA GLY A 131 -9.39 -6.42 12.73
C GLY A 131 -8.20 -7.38 12.67
N ASP A 132 -7.93 -7.99 11.52
CA ASP A 132 -6.74 -8.82 11.31
C ASP A 132 -5.50 -7.94 11.11
N GLN A 133 -4.34 -8.55 11.39
CA GLN A 133 -3.06 -7.86 11.34
C GLN A 133 -1.96 -8.82 10.90
N TYR A 134 -1.00 -8.29 10.16
CA TYR A 134 0.23 -8.99 9.81
C TYR A 134 1.44 -8.06 9.87
N THR A 135 2.58 -8.58 10.32
CA THR A 135 3.84 -7.83 10.37
C THR A 135 4.76 -8.37 9.29
N ILE A 136 5.10 -7.52 8.32
CA ILE A 136 6.06 -7.80 7.26
C ILE A 136 7.45 -7.51 7.80
N ALA A 137 8.33 -8.50 7.75
CA ALA A 137 9.71 -8.34 8.18
C ALA A 137 10.47 -7.41 7.21
N LYS A 138 11.49 -6.71 7.71
CA LYS A 138 12.33 -5.87 6.86
C LYS A 138 12.89 -6.66 5.69
N ASN A 139 13.06 -5.99 4.56
CA ASN A 139 13.65 -6.55 3.35
C ASN A 139 12.94 -7.81 2.79
N THR A 140 11.63 -7.96 3.06
CA THR A 140 10.80 -9.03 2.49
C THR A 140 10.00 -8.48 1.32
N LEU A 141 10.07 -9.15 0.16
CA LEU A 141 9.21 -8.82 -0.98
C LEU A 141 7.75 -9.04 -0.63
N HIS A 142 6.93 -8.04 -0.97
CA HIS A 142 5.49 -8.11 -0.77
C HIS A 142 4.75 -7.22 -1.77
N TRP A 143 3.51 -7.61 -2.07
CA TRP A 143 2.52 -6.81 -2.79
C TRP A 143 1.14 -7.07 -2.19
N PHE A 144 0.19 -6.19 -2.43
CA PHE A 144 -1.15 -6.38 -1.87
C PHE A 144 -2.24 -5.75 -2.72
N GLN A 145 -3.42 -6.35 -2.68
CA GLN A 145 -4.57 -5.94 -3.48
C GLN A 145 -5.84 -5.87 -2.60
N ALA A 146 -6.69 -4.88 -2.85
CA ALA A 146 -8.02 -4.86 -2.27
C ALA A 146 -8.91 -5.96 -2.87
N GLY A 147 -9.98 -6.34 -2.17
CA GLY A 147 -11.00 -7.21 -2.73
C GLY A 147 -11.93 -6.53 -3.73
N GLU A 148 -13.11 -7.13 -3.91
CA GLU A 148 -14.18 -6.57 -4.75
C GLU A 148 -14.72 -5.22 -4.21
N GLU A 149 -14.45 -4.94 -2.94
CA GLU A 149 -14.71 -3.65 -2.28
C GLU A 149 -13.38 -2.97 -1.95
N GLU A 150 -13.43 -1.68 -1.62
CA GLU A 150 -12.28 -0.92 -1.13
C GLU A 150 -11.65 -1.56 0.12
N ALA A 151 -10.40 -1.19 0.39
CA ALA A 151 -9.75 -1.55 1.64
C ALA A 151 -9.12 -0.32 2.31
N VAL A 152 -9.23 -0.27 3.65
CA VAL A 152 -8.56 0.73 4.47
C VAL A 152 -7.61 0.02 5.42
N ILE A 153 -6.36 0.48 5.48
CA ILE A 153 -5.24 -0.21 6.11
C ILE A 153 -4.44 0.79 6.93
N SER A 154 -4.26 0.51 8.23
CA SER A 154 -3.24 1.21 9.00
C SER A 154 -1.89 0.52 8.80
N GLU A 155 -0.87 1.31 8.50
CA GLU A 155 0.54 0.89 8.58
C GLU A 155 1.14 1.45 9.87
N PHE A 156 1.77 0.58 10.65
CA PHE A 156 2.64 0.95 11.77
C PHE A 156 4.03 0.42 11.51
N SER A 157 5.03 1.29 11.51
CA SER A 157 6.37 0.90 11.07
C SER A 157 7.48 1.60 11.86
N SER A 158 8.69 1.07 11.70
CA SER A 158 9.91 1.85 11.89
C SER A 158 9.92 3.06 10.92
N PRO A 159 10.90 3.98 10.99
CA PRO A 159 10.93 5.13 10.08
C PRO A 159 10.79 4.71 8.62
N SER A 160 9.97 5.44 7.86
CA SER A 160 9.73 5.15 6.44
C SER A 160 10.64 6.04 5.60
N ASP A 161 11.37 5.44 4.67
CA ASP A 161 12.07 6.17 3.60
C ASP A 161 11.63 5.59 2.26
N ASP A 162 10.54 6.16 1.76
CA ASP A 162 9.86 5.73 0.54
C ASP A 162 10.78 5.78 -0.70
N ILE A 163 11.83 6.61 -0.70
CA ILE A 163 12.80 6.70 -1.81
C ILE A 163 13.72 5.46 -1.86
N SER A 164 13.95 4.84 -0.72
CA SER A 164 14.81 3.65 -0.58
C SER A 164 14.14 2.34 -0.97
N ASP A 165 12.81 2.37 -1.19
CA ASP A 165 12.03 1.19 -1.55
C ASP A 165 12.49 0.62 -2.89
N VAL A 166 12.66 -0.70 -2.92
CA VAL A 166 13.06 -1.41 -4.13
C VAL A 166 11.85 -2.14 -4.69
N PHE A 167 11.33 -1.64 -5.80
CA PHE A 167 10.25 -2.28 -6.57
C PHE A 167 10.80 -3.36 -7.50
N THR A 168 10.06 -4.45 -7.66
CA THR A 168 10.37 -5.49 -8.65
C THR A 168 10.17 -4.96 -10.07
N ASP A 169 9.14 -4.13 -10.28
CA ASP A 169 8.91 -3.43 -11.55
C ASP A 169 9.84 -2.22 -11.72
N LEU A 170 10.82 -2.35 -12.62
CA LEU A 170 11.79 -1.28 -12.91
C LEU A 170 11.20 -0.05 -13.62
N ARG A 171 9.95 -0.12 -14.08
CA ARG A 171 9.23 1.03 -14.66
C ARG A 171 8.78 2.00 -13.56
N ILE A 172 8.59 1.50 -12.34
CA ILE A 172 8.13 2.28 -11.20
C ILE A 172 9.21 3.27 -10.77
N LYS A 173 8.76 4.50 -10.53
CA LYS A 173 9.59 5.56 -9.95
C LYS A 173 8.85 6.16 -8.77
N ARG A 174 9.35 5.91 -7.56
CA ARG A 174 8.84 6.61 -6.38
C ARG A 174 9.37 8.04 -6.42
N ALA A 175 8.46 9.00 -6.54
CA ALA A 175 8.77 10.41 -6.40
C ALA A 175 8.27 10.86 -5.02
N SER A 176 9.07 11.68 -4.35
CA SER A 176 8.72 12.35 -3.08
C SER A 176 7.55 13.32 -3.22
#